data_AF-A0A077LL64-F1
#
_entry.id   AF-A0A077LL64-F1
#
_cell.length_a   1.000
_cell.length_b   1.000
_cell.length_c   1.000
_cell.angle_alpha   90.00
_cell.angle_beta   90.00
_cell.angle_gamma   90.00
#
_symmetry.space_group_name_H-M   'P 1'
#
loop_
_entity.id
_entity.type
_entity.pdbx_description
1 polymer ?
#
loop_
_entity_poly.entity_id
_entity_poly.type
_entity_poly.pdbx_seq_one_letter_code
_entity_poly.pdbx_strand_id
1 'polypeptide(L)'
;MQHWKRIIEQANRCFNLGEWVEARELYLQALALAQVLFERWADPDEAVAAYVISHHNLADLHLSLGQPEESAEYLCAVHQRLLQAIQDSRLPETLRQAALRHSNKTYAELLSFISEHGEYPRTNRLLNSAGEHSRSSLHHHSATGQYQGVH
;
A
#
# COMPACT_ATOMS: atom_id res chain seq x y z
N MET A 1 -14.65 -8.57 -8.45
CA MET A 1 -14.22 -8.95 -7.09
C MET A 1 -14.38 -10.43 -6.70
N GLN A 2 -15.43 -11.16 -7.10
CA GLN A 2 -15.65 -12.54 -6.63
C GLN A 2 -14.51 -13.53 -6.92
N HIS A 3 -13.82 -13.37 -8.05
CA HIS A 3 -12.66 -14.20 -8.37
C HIS A 3 -11.49 -13.97 -7.40
N TRP A 4 -11.17 -12.71 -7.09
CA TRP A 4 -10.15 -12.36 -6.11
C TRP A 4 -10.47 -12.93 -4.73
N LYS A 5 -11.73 -12.82 -4.26
CA LYS A 5 -12.16 -13.36 -2.96
C LYS A 5 -11.90 -14.87 -2.86
N ARG A 6 -12.25 -15.62 -3.91
CA ARG A 6 -11.99 -17.08 -3.98
C ARG A 6 -10.50 -17.41 -3.92
N ILE A 7 -9.64 -16.64 -4.59
CA ILE A 7 -8.18 -16.85 -4.55
C ILE A 7 -7.66 -16.59 -3.13
N ILE A 8 -8.04 -15.47 -2.49
CA ILE A 8 -7.66 -15.16 -1.11
C ILE A 8 -8.13 -16.24 -0.13
N GLU A 9 -9.37 -16.71 -0.25
CA GLU A 9 -9.89 -17.77 0.63
C GLU A 9 -9.11 -19.08 0.48
N GLN A 10 -8.70 -19.45 -0.73
CA GLN A 10 -7.86 -20.62 -0.96
C GLN A 10 -6.44 -20.39 -0.42
N ALA A 11 -5.86 -19.22 -0.65
CA ALA A 11 -4.53 -18.87 -0.15
C ALA A 11 -4.47 -18.91 1.38
N ASN A 12 -5.49 -18.35 2.04
CA ASN A 12 -5.63 -18.39 3.50
C ASN A 12 -5.74 -19.84 4.01
N ARG A 13 -6.43 -20.73 3.29
CA ARG A 13 -6.49 -22.15 3.65
C ARG A 13 -5.11 -22.80 3.58
N CYS A 14 -4.38 -22.62 2.49
CA CYS A 14 -3.01 -23.14 2.34
C CYS A 14 -2.07 -22.58 3.43
N PHE A 15 -2.17 -21.27 3.71
CA PHE A 15 -1.41 -20.62 4.78
C PHE A 15 -1.67 -21.26 6.14
N ASN A 16 -2.95 -21.47 6.50
CA ASN A 16 -3.33 -22.08 7.77
C ASN A 16 -2.91 -23.55 7.89
N LEU A 17 -2.74 -24.25 6.76
CA LEU A 17 -2.23 -25.63 6.71
C LEU A 17 -0.70 -25.70 6.69
N GLY A 18 0.00 -24.55 6.62
CA GLY A 18 1.46 -24.50 6.49
C GLY A 18 1.97 -24.83 5.08
N GLU A 19 1.09 -24.81 4.07
CA GLU A 19 1.43 -25.02 2.66
C GLU A 19 1.99 -23.72 2.05
N TRP A 20 3.18 -23.30 2.52
CA TRP A 20 3.72 -21.97 2.26
C TRP A 20 3.92 -21.64 0.78
N VAL A 21 4.34 -22.62 -0.02
CA VAL A 21 4.59 -22.42 -1.47
C VAL A 21 3.27 -22.12 -2.18
N GLU A 22 2.25 -22.94 -1.96
CA GLU A 22 0.93 -22.78 -2.57
C GLU A 22 0.26 -21.48 -2.10
N ALA A 23 0.33 -21.18 -0.79
CA ALA A 23 -0.19 -19.93 -0.24
C ALA A 23 0.46 -18.71 -0.90
N ARG A 24 1.77 -18.74 -1.10
CA ARG A 24 2.51 -17.66 -1.76
C ARG A 24 2.09 -17.49 -3.21
N GLU A 25 1.99 -18.58 -3.97
CA GLU A 25 1.56 -18.53 -5.36
C GLU A 25 0.16 -17.94 -5.50
N LEU A 26 -0.78 -18.35 -4.65
CA LEU A 26 -2.15 -17.84 -4.66
C LEU A 26 -2.23 -16.38 -4.23
N TYR A 27 -1.48 -15.95 -3.20
CA TYR A 27 -1.45 -14.53 -2.84
C TYR A 27 -0.82 -13.66 -3.93
N LEU A 28 0.21 -14.14 -4.65
CA LEU A 28 0.76 -13.44 -5.81
C LEU A 28 -0.26 -13.32 -6.95
N GLN A 29 -1.03 -14.38 -7.22
CA GLN A 29 -2.14 -14.32 -8.18
C GLN A 29 -3.22 -13.33 -7.75
N ALA A 30 -3.59 -13.31 -6.47
CA ALA A 30 -4.55 -12.34 -5.93
C ALA A 30 -4.03 -10.91 -6.08
N LEU A 31 -2.76 -10.67 -5.80
CA LEU A 31 -2.11 -9.38 -5.99
C LEU A 31 -2.12 -8.93 -7.46
N ALA A 32 -1.75 -9.81 -8.40
CA ALA A 32 -1.79 -9.50 -9.82
C ALA A 32 -3.21 -9.13 -10.29
N LEU A 33 -4.23 -9.84 -9.81
CA LEU A 33 -5.62 -9.51 -10.10
C LEU A 33 -6.03 -8.17 -9.46
N ALA A 34 -5.65 -7.91 -8.22
CA ALA A 34 -5.95 -6.65 -7.54
C ALA A 34 -5.28 -5.45 -8.25
N GLN A 35 -4.07 -5.61 -8.78
CA GLN A 35 -3.40 -4.60 -9.62
C GLN A 35 -4.23 -4.23 -10.84
N VAL A 36 -4.77 -5.23 -11.55
CA VAL A 36 -5.62 -5.00 -12.73
C VAL A 36 -6.92 -4.31 -12.34
N LEU A 37 -7.49 -4.63 -11.18
CA LEU A 37 -8.76 -4.09 -10.71
C LEU A 37 -8.63 -2.68 -10.11
N PHE A 38 -7.45 -2.27 -9.64
CA PHE A 38 -7.24 -1.06 -8.83
C PHE A 38 -7.89 0.20 -9.42
N GLU A 39 -7.75 0.43 -10.73
CA GLU A 39 -8.31 1.61 -11.42
C GLU A 39 -9.55 1.30 -12.25
N ARG A 40 -9.92 0.01 -12.37
CA ARG A 40 -10.93 -0.47 -13.32
C ARG A 40 -12.20 -0.99 -12.66
N TRP A 41 -12.15 -1.27 -11.36
CA TRP A 41 -13.31 -1.77 -10.63
C TRP A 41 -14.25 -0.62 -10.26
N ALA A 42 -15.56 -0.89 -10.34
CA ALA A 42 -16.58 0.14 -10.15
C ALA A 42 -16.64 0.70 -8.73
N ASP A 43 -16.25 -0.09 -7.72
CA ASP A 43 -16.16 0.32 -6.32
C ASP A 43 -14.69 0.57 -5.95
N PRO A 44 -14.25 1.84 -5.80
CA PRO A 44 -12.86 2.15 -5.49
C PRO A 44 -12.41 1.67 -4.11
N ASP A 45 -13.28 1.64 -3.10
CA ASP A 45 -12.90 1.11 -1.78
C ASP A 45 -12.66 -0.39 -1.85
N GLU A 46 -13.53 -1.15 -2.53
CA GLU A 46 -13.34 -2.59 -2.69
C GLU A 46 -12.04 -2.90 -3.49
N ALA A 47 -11.71 -2.06 -4.48
CA ALA A 47 -10.49 -2.19 -5.28
C ALA A 47 -9.22 -1.93 -4.46
N VAL A 48 -9.20 -0.83 -3.70
CA VAL A 48 -8.07 -0.47 -2.83
C VAL A 48 -7.92 -1.48 -1.71
N ALA A 49 -9.02 -1.91 -1.09
CA ALA A 49 -9.00 -2.93 -0.05
C ALA A 49 -8.41 -4.25 -0.56
N ALA A 50 -8.82 -4.72 -1.74
CA ALA A 50 -8.29 -5.94 -2.33
C ALA A 50 -6.76 -5.85 -2.57
N TYR A 51 -6.29 -4.68 -3.03
CA TYR A 51 -4.87 -4.43 -3.24
C TYR A 51 -4.07 -4.44 -1.93
N VAL A 52 -4.60 -3.78 -0.89
CA VAL A 52 -3.97 -3.72 0.44
C VAL A 52 -3.90 -5.10 1.09
N ILE A 53 -5.02 -5.83 1.10
CA ILE A 53 -5.10 -7.17 1.70
C ILE A 53 -4.10 -8.12 1.02
N SER A 54 -3.99 -8.06 -0.31
CA SER A 54 -3.05 -8.93 -1.03
C SER A 54 -1.58 -8.69 -0.65
N HIS A 55 -1.20 -7.43 -0.37
CA HIS A 55 0.15 -7.12 0.11
C HIS A 55 0.37 -7.56 1.55
N HIS A 56 -0.59 -7.26 2.44
CA HIS A 56 -0.43 -7.61 3.86
C HIS A 56 -0.38 -9.13 4.05
N ASN A 57 -1.18 -9.90 3.32
CA ASN A 57 -1.11 -11.36 3.37
C ASN A 57 0.24 -11.92 2.89
N LEU A 58 0.89 -11.28 1.91
CA LEU A 58 2.26 -11.64 1.50
C LEU A 58 3.28 -11.24 2.57
N ALA A 59 3.10 -10.08 3.21
CA ALA A 59 3.92 -9.66 4.33
C ALA A 59 3.85 -10.66 5.50
N ASP A 60 2.65 -11.06 5.90
CA ASP A 60 2.40 -12.06 6.96
C ASP A 60 2.98 -13.44 6.61
N LEU A 61 2.88 -13.84 5.34
CA LEU A 61 3.52 -15.05 4.82
C LEU A 61 5.04 -15.01 4.98
N HIS A 62 5.67 -13.89 4.63
CA HIS A 62 7.10 -13.75 4.79
C HIS A 62 7.53 -13.69 6.26
N LEU A 63 6.74 -13.08 7.15
CA LEU A 63 6.98 -13.18 8.60
C LEU A 63 6.92 -14.61 9.11
N SER A 64 5.93 -15.38 8.65
CA SER A 64 5.77 -16.81 9.01
C SER A 64 6.95 -17.67 8.54
N LEU A 65 7.66 -17.23 7.51
CA LEU A 65 8.88 -17.87 6.98
C LEU A 65 10.17 -17.34 7.62
N GLY A 66 10.09 -16.41 8.57
CA GLY A 66 11.28 -15.78 9.18
C GLY A 66 12.01 -14.81 8.23
N GLN A 67 11.26 -14.19 7.31
CA GLN A 67 11.75 -13.30 6.25
C GLN A 67 11.19 -11.86 6.43
N PRO A 68 11.61 -11.13 7.48
CA PRO A 68 11.05 -9.82 7.78
C PRO A 68 11.46 -8.73 6.78
N GLU A 69 12.61 -8.87 6.11
CA GLU A 69 13.02 -7.90 5.08
C GLU A 69 12.07 -7.93 3.87
N GLU A 70 11.64 -9.11 3.45
CA GLU A 70 10.64 -9.30 2.40
C GLU A 70 9.27 -8.79 2.83
N SER A 71 8.90 -8.97 4.11
CA SER A 71 7.68 -8.38 4.67
C SER A 71 7.70 -6.85 4.57
N ALA A 72 8.83 -6.23 4.94
CA ALA A 72 9.03 -4.79 4.82
C ALA A 72 8.84 -4.27 3.38
N GLU A 73 9.29 -5.03 2.37
CA GLU A 73 9.09 -4.67 0.97
C GLU A 73 7.60 -4.60 0.59
N TYR A 74 6.77 -5.57 1.00
CA TYR A 74 5.34 -5.56 0.69
C TYR A 74 4.58 -4.45 1.42
N LEU A 75 4.85 -4.24 2.71
CA LEU A 75 4.22 -3.17 3.50
C LEU A 75 4.60 -1.78 2.94
N CYS A 76 5.86 -1.59 2.57
CA CYS A 76 6.31 -0.35 1.94
C CYS A 76 5.70 -0.14 0.55
N ALA A 77 5.64 -1.20 -0.27
CA ALA A 77 5.12 -1.13 -1.63
C ALA A 77 3.65 -0.70 -1.65
N VAL A 78 2.81 -1.29 -0.80
CA VAL A 78 1.39 -0.91 -0.72
C VAL A 78 1.24 0.53 -0.24
N HIS A 79 1.92 0.92 0.83
CA HIS A 79 1.80 2.26 1.38
C HIS A 79 2.24 3.32 0.35
N GLN A 80 3.39 3.10 -0.30
CA GLN A 80 3.90 3.99 -1.33
C GLN A 80 2.94 4.10 -2.52
N ARG A 81 2.33 2.99 -2.97
CA ARG A 81 1.37 3.02 -4.08
C ARG A 81 0.12 3.84 -3.75
N LEU A 82 -0.36 3.78 -2.50
CA LEU A 82 -1.49 4.60 -2.06
C LEU A 82 -1.12 6.08 -2.02
N LEU A 83 0.06 6.44 -1.52
CA LEU A 83 0.55 7.83 -1.55
C LEU A 83 0.69 8.37 -2.98
N GLN A 84 1.14 7.55 -3.91
CA GLN A 84 1.19 7.90 -5.33
C GLN A 84 -0.21 8.09 -5.91
N ALA A 85 -1.17 7.21 -5.57
CA ALA A 85 -2.54 7.33 -6.03
C ALA A 85 -3.18 8.65 -5.56
N ILE A 86 -2.98 9.01 -4.29
CA ILE A 86 -3.52 10.25 -3.70
C ILE A 86 -3.04 11.49 -4.45
N GLN A 87 -1.79 11.50 -4.92
CA GLN A 87 -1.17 12.63 -5.60
C GLN A 87 -1.44 12.68 -7.12
N ASP A 88 -1.89 11.58 -7.73
CA ASP A 88 -2.09 11.51 -9.18
C ASP A 88 -3.43 12.14 -9.60
N SER A 89 -3.38 13.40 -10.03
CA SER A 89 -4.55 14.16 -10.47
C SER A 89 -5.30 13.55 -11.67
N ARG A 90 -4.69 12.59 -12.37
CA ARG A 90 -5.33 11.86 -13.48
C ARG A 90 -6.28 10.77 -12.98
N LEU A 91 -6.13 10.33 -11.72
CA LEU A 91 -7.01 9.32 -11.14
C LEU A 91 -8.34 9.94 -10.67
N PRO A 92 -9.45 9.18 -10.77
CA PRO A 92 -10.75 9.60 -10.27
C PRO A 92 -10.67 10.04 -8.80
N GLU A 93 -11.34 11.14 -8.45
CA GLU A 93 -11.36 11.67 -7.08
C GLU A 93 -11.80 10.62 -6.06
N THR A 94 -12.80 9.79 -6.39
CA THR A 94 -13.29 8.72 -5.52
C THR A 94 -12.22 7.67 -5.20
N LEU A 95 -11.35 7.34 -6.17
CA LEU A 95 -10.23 6.42 -5.97
C LEU A 95 -9.12 7.06 -5.12
N ARG A 96 -8.84 8.34 -5.31
CA ARG A 96 -7.88 9.08 -4.48
C ARG A 96 -8.34 9.16 -3.02
N GLN A 97 -9.63 9.38 -2.79
CA GLN A 97 -10.22 9.37 -1.46
C GLN A 97 -10.20 7.98 -0.82
N ALA A 98 -10.47 6.92 -1.57
CA ALA A 98 -10.33 5.54 -1.08
C ALA A 98 -8.88 5.23 -0.70
N ALA A 99 -7.91 5.61 -1.55
CA ALA A 99 -6.49 5.46 -1.24
C ALA A 99 -6.09 6.22 0.03
N LEU A 100 -6.60 7.43 0.25
CA LEU A 100 -6.36 8.21 1.48
C LEU A 100 -6.94 7.54 2.74
N ARG A 101 -8.15 6.98 2.66
CA ARG A 101 -8.73 6.24 3.80
C ARG A 101 -7.87 5.03 4.17
N HIS A 102 -7.43 4.28 3.17
CA HIS A 102 -6.63 3.08 3.38
C HIS A 102 -5.17 3.38 3.73
N SER A 103 -4.62 4.54 3.35
CA SER A 103 -3.22 4.88 3.65
C SER A 103 -2.95 4.96 5.14
N ASN A 104 -3.90 5.47 5.93
CA ASN A 104 -3.79 5.51 7.40
C ASN A 104 -3.60 4.12 8.00
N LYS A 105 -4.37 3.13 7.51
CA LYS A 105 -4.24 1.74 7.97
C LYS A 105 -2.89 1.16 7.57
N THR A 106 -2.47 1.30 6.31
CA THR A 106 -1.17 0.78 5.86
C THR A 106 0.01 1.42 6.59
N TYR A 107 -0.10 2.68 6.98
CA TYR A 107 0.92 3.37 7.75
C TYR A 107 1.00 2.85 9.19
N ALA A 108 -0.15 2.64 9.84
CA ALA A 108 -0.20 2.07 11.19
C ALA A 108 0.42 0.66 11.23
N GLU A 109 0.10 -0.20 10.25
CA GLU A 109 0.66 -1.55 10.13
C GLU A 109 2.18 -1.48 9.89
N LEU A 110 2.65 -0.57 9.02
CA LEU A 110 4.08 -0.36 8.79
C LEU A 110 4.83 0.08 10.06
N LEU A 111 4.25 0.98 10.86
CA LEU A 111 4.84 1.40 12.13
C LEU A 111 4.83 0.27 13.18
N SER A 112 3.76 -0.53 13.23
CA SER A 112 3.71 -1.72 14.11
C SER A 112 4.84 -2.69 13.74
N PHE A 113 4.97 -3.00 12.44
CA PHE A 113 6.03 -3.86 11.94
C PHE A 113 7.43 -3.35 12.33
N ILE A 114 7.72 -2.05 12.16
CA ILE A 114 9.01 -1.47 12.54
C ILE A 114 9.24 -1.58 14.05
N SER A 115 8.20 -1.39 14.86
CA SER A 115 8.32 -1.50 16.32
C SER A 115 8.62 -2.93 16.79
N GLU A 116 8.13 -3.94 16.06
CA GLU A 116 8.26 -5.35 16.40
C GLU A 116 9.53 -5.99 15.82
N HIS A 117 9.89 -5.63 14.58
CA HIS A 117 10.95 -6.29 13.81
C HIS A 117 12.16 -5.40 13.52
N GLY A 118 12.12 -4.13 13.92
CA GLY A 118 13.14 -3.14 13.63
C GLY A 118 13.01 -2.49 12.25
N GLU A 119 13.92 -1.56 11.97
CA GLU A 119 13.99 -0.88 10.68
C GLU A 119 14.71 -1.71 9.62
N TYR A 120 14.26 -1.60 8.37
CA TYR A 120 14.88 -2.22 7.21
C TYR A 120 15.24 -1.14 6.17
N PRO A 121 16.17 -1.41 5.23
CA PRO A 121 16.56 -0.42 4.21
C PRO A 121 15.38 0.14 3.42
N ARG A 122 14.32 -0.65 3.21
CA ARG A 122 13.11 -0.20 2.53
C ARG A 122 12.26 0.76 3.35
N THR A 123 12.05 0.47 4.64
CA THR A 123 11.25 1.30 5.54
C THR A 123 11.89 2.68 5.70
N ASN A 124 13.22 2.71 5.86
CA ASN A 124 13.95 3.96 6.04
C ASN A 124 13.90 4.85 4.80
N ARG A 125 14.08 4.28 3.61
CA ARG A 125 13.92 5.03 2.34
C ARG A 125 12.52 5.63 2.21
N LEU A 126 11.47 4.86 2.54
CA LEU A 126 10.10 5.33 2.42
C LEU A 126 9.79 6.46 3.40
N LEU A 127 10.10 6.30 4.68
CA LEU A 127 9.83 7.30 5.72
C LEU A 127 10.61 8.62 5.48
N ASN A 128 11.87 8.52 5.05
CA ASN A 128 12.66 9.70 4.71
C ASN A 128 12.09 10.44 3.49
N SER A 129 11.67 9.71 2.45
CA SER A 129 11.04 10.32 1.28
C SER A 129 9.72 11.02 1.62
N ALA A 130 8.86 10.43 2.46
CA ALA A 130 7.59 11.02 2.87
C ALA A 130 7.78 12.34 3.67
N GLY A 131 8.82 12.39 4.51
CA GLY A 131 9.19 13.61 5.24
C GLY A 131 9.69 14.75 4.33
N GLU A 132 10.41 14.42 3.26
CA GLU A 132 10.88 15.40 2.27
C GLU A 132 9.74 15.99 1.42
N HIS A 133 8.77 15.17 1.01
CA HIS A 133 7.59 15.65 0.25
C HIS A 133 6.70 16.57 1.10
N SER A 134 6.56 16.28 2.40
CA SER A 134 5.84 17.15 3.34
C SER A 134 6.54 18.50 3.52
N ARG A 135 7.88 18.51 3.56
CA ARG A 135 8.69 19.75 3.63
C ARG A 135 8.66 20.56 2.34
N SER A 136 8.70 19.90 1.18
CA SER A 136 8.66 20.57 -0.13
C SER A 136 7.28 21.21 -0.41
N SER A 137 6.20 20.53 -0.01
CA SER A 137 4.82 21.05 -0.16
C SER A 137 4.58 22.33 0.64
N LEU A 138 5.20 22.47 1.81
CA LEU A 138 5.15 23.68 2.63
C LEU A 138 5.93 24.86 2.02
N HIS A 139 7.02 24.58 1.29
CA HIS A 139 7.80 25.61 0.59
C HIS A 139 7.13 26.10 -0.70
N HIS A 140 6.35 25.26 -1.40
CA HIS A 140 5.65 25.68 -2.62
C HIS A 140 4.41 26.56 -2.33
N HIS A 141 3.76 26.36 -1.18
CA HIS A 141 2.64 27.20 -0.74
C HIS A 141 3.05 28.59 -0.23
N SER A 142 4.32 28.79 0.10
CA SER A 142 4.85 30.09 0.55
C SER A 142 5.42 30.95 -0.60
N ALA A 143 5.55 30.40 -1.81
CA ALA A 143 6.08 31.10 -2.98
C ALA A 143 5.00 31.74 -3.89
N THR A 144 3.72 31.42 -3.71
CA THR A 144 2.62 31.94 -4.55
C THR A 144 1.89 33.17 -3.97
N GLY A 145 2.40 33.76 -2.89
CA GLY A 145 1.75 34.86 -2.16
C GLY A 145 2.24 36.28 -2.45
N GLN A 146 3.10 36.51 -3.46
CA GLN A 146 3.69 37.84 -3.70
C GLN A 146 3.71 38.23 -5.18
N TYR A 147 2.54 38.45 -5.80
CA TYR A 147 2.44 39.39 -6.94
C TYR A 147 1.02 39.96 -7.02
N GLN A 148 0.73 40.95 -6.17
CA GLN A 148 -0.31 41.94 -6.50
C GLN A 148 0.14 43.30 -5.98
N GLY A 149 0.92 43.98 -6.82
CA GLY A 149 1.42 45.33 -6.59
C GLY A 149 1.09 46.20 -7.80
N VAL A 150 0.06 47.05 -7.59
CA VAL A 150 -0.11 48.41 -8.10
C VAL A 150 -0.10 48.63 -9.61
N HIS A 151 -1.27 48.96 -10.18
CA HIS A 151 -1.48 50.13 -11.03
C HIS A 151 -2.95 50.54 -11.00
#